data_AF-A0A367ZSX2-F1
#
_entry.id   AF-A0A367ZSX2-F1
#
_cell.length_a   1.000
_cell.length_b   1.000
_cell.length_c   1.000
_cell.angle_alpha   90.00
_cell.angle_beta   90.00
_cell.angle_gamma   90.00
#
_symmetry.space_group_name_H-M   'P 1'
#
loop_
_entity.id
_entity.type
_entity.pdbx_description
1 polymer ?
#
loop_
_entity_poly.entity_id
_entity_poly.type
_entity_poly.pdbx_seq_one_letter_code
_entity_poly.pdbx_strand_id
1 'polypeptide(L)' 'MGLNFSELLVILVIILILFGPGKLPEIGKALGRGIREFKKAQREVNDDQDEDKQP' A
#
# COMPACT_ATOMS: atom_id res chain seq x y z
N MET A 1 24.25 15.33 -3.87
CA MET A 1 23.39 15.40 -5.07
C MET A 1 22.19 14.52 -4.81
N GLY A 2 21.10 15.09 -4.29
CA GLY A 2 19.85 14.37 -4.08
C GLY A 2 18.99 14.48 -5.33
N LEU A 3 18.11 13.50 -5.55
CA LEU A 3 17.13 13.56 -6.64
C LEU A 3 16.24 14.78 -6.43
N ASN A 4 16.23 15.65 -7.43
CA ASN A 4 15.41 16.84 -7.42
C ASN A 4 13.95 16.44 -7.71
N PHE A 5 12.97 17.12 -7.11
CA PHE A 5 11.55 16.81 -7.32
C PHE A 5 11.16 16.81 -8.81
N SER A 6 11.74 17.72 -9.60
CA SER A 6 11.54 17.80 -11.05
C SER A 6 11.99 16.52 -11.79
N GLU A 7 13.09 15.92 -11.35
CA GLU A 7 13.68 14.73 -11.96
C GLU A 7 12.82 13.50 -11.70
N LEU A 8 12.31 13.38 -10.46
CA LEU A 8 11.33 12.37 -10.09
C LEU A 8 10.03 12.52 -10.89
N LEU A 9 9.58 13.76 -11.12
CA LEU A 9 8.36 14.03 -11.88
C LEU A 9 8.50 13.62 -13.35
N VAL A 10 9.66 13.87 -13.98
CA VAL A 10 9.93 13.42 -15.35
C VAL A 10 9.92 11.89 -15.44
N ILE A 11 10.57 11.20 -14.50
CA ILE A 11 10.56 9.72 -14.46
C ILE A 11 9.14 9.20 -14.28
N LEU A 12 8.36 9.82 -13.38
CA LEU A 12 6.96 9.47 -13.16
C LEU A 12 6.16 9.60 -14.45
N VAL A 13 6.31 10.71 -15.19
CA VAL A 13 5.61 10.91 -16.48
C VAL A 13 5.96 9.83 -17.50
N ILE A 14 7.24 9.44 -17.60
CA ILE A 14 7.66 8.36 -18.51
C ILE A 14 6.99 7.04 -18.12
N ILE A 15 6.99 6.70 -16.83
CA ILE A 15 6.31 5.50 -16.31
C ILE A 15 4.80 5.56 -16.60
N LEU A 16 4.17 6.71 -16.42
CA LEU A 16 2.74 6.91 -16.72
C LEU A 16 2.42 6.76 -18.20
N ILE A 17 3.33 7.10 -19.11
CA ILE A 17 3.13 6.89 -20.55
C ILE A 17 3.25 5.40 -20.88
N LEU A 18 4.22 4.69 -20.31
CA LEU A 18 4.43 3.26 -20.56
C LEU A 18 3.32 2.38 -20.00
N PHE A 19 2.90 2.65 -18.76
CA PHE A 19 1.88 1.85 -18.07
C PHE A 19 0.47 2.43 -18.23
N GLY A 20 0.35 3.72 -18.55
CA GLY A 20 -0.91 4.44 -18.56
C GLY A 20 -1.30 4.99 -17.18
N PRO A 21 -1.93 6.18 -17.10
CA PRO A 21 -2.31 6.78 -15.82
C PRO A 21 -3.38 5.99 -15.06
N GLY A 22 -4.10 5.09 -15.73
CA GLY A 22 -5.08 4.20 -15.09
C GLY A 22 -4.48 3.05 -14.28
N LYS A 23 -3.23 2.64 -14.54
CA LYS A 23 -2.59 1.51 -13.84
C LYS A 23 -2.25 1.84 -12.39
N LEU A 24 -1.80 3.06 -12.11
CA LEU A 24 -1.46 3.48 -10.75
C LEU A 24 -2.64 3.39 -9.76
N PRO A 25 -3.83 3.94 -10.05
CA PRO A 25 -4.97 3.82 -9.14
C PRO A 25 -5.49 2.37 -9.07
N GLU A 26 -5.36 1.57 -10.12
CA GLU A 26 -5.70 0.14 -10.10
C GLU A 26 -4.81 -0.63 -9.11
N ILE A 27 -3.49 -0.45 -9.20
CA ILE A 27 -2.50 -1.04 -8.29
C ILE A 27 -2.70 -0.51 -6.86
N GLY A 28 -2.89 0.80 -6.70
CA GLY A 28 -3.16 1.40 -5.38
C GLY A 28 -4.42 0.85 -4.72
N LYS A 29 -5.51 0.62 -5.47
CA LYS A 29 -6.72 -0.04 -4.97
C LYS A 29 -6.46 -1.49 -4.57
N ALA A 30 -5.70 -2.24 -5.35
CA ALA A 30 -5.34 -3.62 -5.04
C ALA A 30 -4.48 -3.72 -3.77
N LEU A 31 -3.41 -2.92 -3.70
CA LEU A 31 -2.54 -2.82 -2.54
C LEU A 31 -3.30 -2.34 -1.30
N GLY A 32 -4.16 -1.31 -1.44
CA GLY A 32 -4.95 -0.78 -0.35
C GLY A 32 -5.91 -1.81 0.24
N ARG A 33 -6.55 -2.64 -0.59
CA ARG A 33 -7.34 -3.78 -0.13
C ARG A 33 -6.47 -4.80 0.62
N GLY A 34 -5.32 -5.18 0.04
CA GLY A 34 -4.40 -6.12 0.69
C GLY A 34 -3.92 -5.63 2.07
N ILE A 35 -3.54 -4.36 2.18
CA ILE A 35 -3.11 -3.75 3.44
C ILE A 35 -4.27 -3.71 4.45
N ARG A 36 -5.50 -3.42 4.01
CA ARG A 36 -6.68 -3.41 4.87
C ARG A 36 -6.98 -4.79 5.45
N GLU A 37 -6.99 -5.82 4.62
CA GLU A 37 -7.22 -7.21 5.05
C GLU A 37 -6.08 -7.69 5.97
N PHE A 38 -4.82 -7.37 5.62
CA PHE A 38 -3.68 -7.68 6.48
C PHE A 38 -3.81 -7.05 7.88
N LYS A 39 -4.22 -5.77 7.93
CA LYS A 39 -4.46 -5.07 9.20
C LYS A 39 -5.63 -5.65 10.00
N LYS A 40 -6.66 -6.17 9.32
CA LYS A 40 -7.81 -6.84 9.96
C LYS A 40 -7.37 -8.17 10.59
N ALA A 41 -6.68 -9.01 9.83
CA ALA A 41 -6.15 -10.28 10.31
C ALA A 41 -5.16 -10.09 11.48
N GLN A 42 -4.29 -9.07 11.41
CA GLN A 42 -3.42 -8.75 12.55
C GLN A 42 -4.21 -8.36 13.81
N ARG A 43 -5.34 -7.67 13.69
CA ARG A 43 -6.16 -7.29 14.84
C ARG A 43 -6.85 -8.50 15.47
N GLU A 44 -7.44 -9.36 14.64
CA GLU A 44 -8.07 -10.60 15.09
C GLU A 44 -7.08 -11.47 15.87
N VAL A 45 -5.85 -11.66 15.35
CA VAL A 45 -4.79 -12.41 16.04
C VAL A 45 -4.37 -11.78 17.38
N ASN A 46 -4.46 -10.46 17.54
CA ASN A 46 -4.12 -9.81 18.82
C ASN A 46 -5.29 -9.89 19.81
N ASP A 47 -6.54 -9.73 19.36
CA ASP A 47 -7.74 -9.84 20.21
C ASP A 47 -7.88 -11.27 20.78
N ASP A 48 -7.61 -12.30 19.96
CA ASP A 48 -7.65 -13.71 20.39
C ASP A 48 -6.61 -14.03 21.47
N GLN A 49 -5.53 -13.24 21.62
CA GLN A 49 -4.52 -13.44 22.67
C GLN A 49 -4.89 -12.80 24.01
N ASP A 50 -5.89 -11.91 24.03
CA ASP A 50 -6.36 -11.26 25.26
C ASP A 50 -7.53 -12.02 25.92
N GLU A 51 -8.25 -12.88 25.18
CA GLU A 51 -9.33 -13.72 25.73
C GLU A 51 -8.86 -14.99 26.45
N ASP A 52 -7.65 -15.51 26.16
CA ASP A 52 -7.08 -16.71 26.78
C ASP A 52 -6.35 -16.46 28.13
N LYS A 53 -6.41 -15.23 28.67
CA LYS A 53 -5.81 -14.84 29.96
C LYS A 53 -6.81 -14.57 31.09
N GLN A 54 -7.93 -15.30 31.11
CA GLN A 54 -8.83 -15.32 32.28
C GLN A 54 -8.91 -16.72 32.91
N PRO A 55 -8.08 -17.04 33.92
CA PRO A 55 -8.46 -17.87 35.04
C PRO A 55 -9.09 -17.07 36.19
#